data_AF-A7A5A7-F1
#
_entry.id   AF-A7A5A7-F1
#
_cell.length_a   1.000
_cell.length_b   1.000
_cell.length_c   1.000
_cell.angle_alpha   90.00
_cell.angle_beta   90.00
_cell.angle_gamma   90.00
#
_symmetry.space_group_name_H-M   'P 1'
#
loop_
_entity.id
_entity.type
_entity.pdbx_description
1 polymer ?
#
loop_
_entity_poly.entity_id
_entity_poly.type
_entity_poly.pdbx_seq_one_letter_code
_entity_poly.pdbx_strand_id
1 'polypeptide(L)' 'MSQSFELRIIEDGTHSSDHSCLIGLRFDMADGYQEHMLNKTDLMNLRREIGRTLKELNQKKDKK' A
#
# COMPACT_ATOMS: atom_id res chain seq x y z
N MET A 1 7.72 14.37 14.35
CA MET A 1 6.59 14.25 13.40
C MET A 1 6.50 12.81 12.97
N SER A 2 5.33 12.16 13.10
CA SER A 2 5.14 10.80 12.59
C SER A 2 4.86 10.90 11.09
N GLN A 3 5.68 10.25 10.28
CA GLN A 3 5.41 10.09 8.84
C GLN A 3 4.33 9.00 8.73
N SER A 4 3.11 9.40 8.37
CA SER A 4 1.99 8.50 8.08
C SER A 4 1.82 8.34 6.58
N PHE A 5 1.35 7.15 6.19
CA PHE A 5 0.82 6.92 4.87
C PHE A 5 -0.55 6.24 4.97
N GLU A 6 -1.38 6.42 3.95
CA GLU A 6 -2.72 5.88 3.87
C GLU A 6 -2.95 5.28 2.48
N LEU A 7 -3.55 4.09 2.41
CA LEU A 7 -4.08 3.50 1.18
C LEU A 7 -5.56 3.84 1.09
N ARG A 8 -5.99 4.43 -0.04
CA ARG A 8 -7.40 4.72 -0.31
C ARG A 8 -7.88 4.07 -1.59
N ILE A 9 -9.11 3.60 -1.57
CA ILE A 9 -9.85 3.26 -2.78
C ILE A 9 -10.35 4.60 -3.35
N ILE A 10 -9.83 4.97 -4.52
CA ILE A 10 -10.21 6.19 -5.24
C ILE A 10 -11.43 5.91 -6.11
N GLU A 11 -11.44 4.73 -6.73
CA GLU A 11 -12.57 4.21 -7.50
C GLU A 11 -12.71 2.72 -7.21
N ASP A 12 -13.91 2.28 -6.83
CA ASP A 12 -14.18 0.90 -6.43
C ASP A 12 -14.37 -0.06 -7.61
N GLY A 13 -14.40 0.46 -8.84
CA GLY A 13 -14.55 -0.34 -10.06
C GLY A 13 -15.94 -0.94 -10.24
N THR A 14 -16.94 -0.51 -9.44
CA THR A 14 -18.32 -1.00 -9.58
C THR A 14 -18.94 -0.63 -10.93
N HIS A 15 -18.44 0.45 -11.55
CA HIS A 15 -18.87 0.95 -12.84
C HIS A 15 -17.92 0.60 -14.00
N SER A 16 -16.76 -0.03 -13.73
CA SER A 16 -15.80 -0.42 -14.77
C SER A 16 -16.11 -1.81 -15.33
N SER A 17 -15.94 -1.99 -16.65
CA SER A 17 -16.21 -3.26 -17.33
C SER A 17 -15.23 -4.38 -16.96
N ASP A 18 -14.08 -4.03 -16.42
CA ASP A 18 -13.06 -4.95 -15.93
C ASP A 18 -13.08 -5.14 -14.40
N HIS A 19 -14.01 -4.49 -13.71
CA HIS A 19 -14.12 -4.46 -12.24
C HIS A 19 -12.81 -4.12 -11.53
N SER A 20 -11.94 -3.36 -12.19
CA SER A 20 -10.69 -2.90 -11.59
C SER A 20 -10.94 -1.72 -10.66
N CYS A 21 -10.37 -1.78 -9.46
CA CYS A 21 -10.38 -0.66 -8.53
C CYS A 21 -9.11 0.19 -8.70
N LEU A 22 -9.24 1.50 -8.52
CA LEU A 22 -8.12 2.44 -8.47
C LEU A 22 -7.75 2.69 -7.02
N ILE A 23 -6.47 2.44 -6.69
CA ILE A 23 -5.96 2.61 -5.33
C ILE A 23 -4.93 3.74 -5.33
N GLY A 24 -5.12 4.72 -4.46
CA GLY A 24 -4.18 5.80 -4.20
C GLY A 24 -3.40 5.54 -2.92
N LEU A 25 -2.13 5.93 -2.91
CA LEU A 25 -1.27 5.97 -1.74
C LEU A 25 -1.00 7.44 -1.40
N ARG A 26 -1.41 7.87 -0.20
CA ARG A 26 -1.12 9.20 0.33
C ARG A 26 0.01 9.14 1.32
N PHE A 27 0.96 10.06 1.19
CA PHE A 27 2.00 10.35 2.19
C PHE A 27 1.71 11.69 2.83
N ASP A 28 1.61 11.73 4.16
CA ASP A 28 1.55 13.00 4.89
C ASP A 28 2.97 13.56 5.05
N MET A 29 3.17 14.77 4.54
CA MET A 29 4.43 15.49 4.52
C MET A 29 4.34 16.71 5.45
N ALA A 30 5.49 17.31 5.78
CA ALA A 30 5.52 18.47 6.67
C ALA A 30 4.66 19.65 6.16
N ASP A 31 4.59 19.83 4.83
CA ASP A 31 3.91 20.95 4.16
C ASP A 31 2.62 20.53 3.43
N GLY A 32 2.05 19.35 3.73
CA GLY A 32 0.82 18.89 3.10
C GLY A 32 0.78 17.38 2.89
N TYR A 33 0.27 16.95 1.73
CA TYR A 33 0.26 15.54 1.37
C TYR A 33 0.64 15.33 -0.09
N GLN A 34 1.23 14.18 -0.38
CA GLN A 34 1.48 13.72 -1.74
C GLN A 34 0.64 12.48 -2.01
N GLU A 35 -0.08 12.47 -3.14
CA GLU A 35 -0.88 11.33 -3.57
C GLU A 35 -0.24 10.66 -4.79
N HIS A 36 -0.21 9.32 -4.76
CA HIS A 36 0.34 8.50 -5.83
C HIS A 36 -0.63 7.40 -6.22
N MET A 37 -1.02 7.36 -7.49
CA MET A 37 -1.87 6.28 -8.02
C MET A 37 -1.05 5.01 -8.17
N LEU A 38 -1.47 3.94 -7.51
CA LEU A 38 -0.79 2.66 -7.58
C LEU A 38 -1.13 1.95 -8.88
N ASN A 39 -0.11 1.54 -9.62
CA ASN A 39 -0.28 0.66 -10.75
C ASN A 39 -0.08 -0.82 -10.34
N LYS A 40 -0.32 -1.73 -11.29
CA LYS A 40 -0.18 -3.18 -11.08
C LYS A 40 1.21 -3.59 -10.58
N THR A 41 2.27 -2.95 -11.07
CA THR A 41 3.65 -3.22 -10.65
C THR A 41 3.88 -2.80 -9.21
N ASP A 42 3.38 -1.63 -8.81
CA ASP A 42 3.49 -1.13 -7.44
C ASP A 42 2.79 -2.07 -6.45
N LEU A 43 1.58 -2.52 -6.80
CA LEU A 43 0.83 -3.49 -5.99
C LEU A 43 1.57 -4.84 -5.86
N MET A 44 2.19 -5.33 -6.93
CA MET A 44 2.99 -6.55 -6.87
C MET A 44 4.23 -6.39 -5.98
N ASN A 45 4.86 -5.22 -6.01
CA ASN A 45 6.02 -4.93 -5.18
C ASN A 45 5.64 -4.81 -3.70
N LEU A 46 4.57 -4.07 -3.38
CA LEU A 46 4.03 -3.97 -2.03
C LEU A 46 3.69 -5.35 -1.46
N ARG A 47 3.00 -6.21 -2.24
CA ARG A 47 2.69 -7.58 -1.83
C ARG A 47 3.95 -8.38 -1.48
N ARG A 48 5.01 -8.26 -2.28
CA ARG A 48 6.28 -8.97 -2.03
C ARG A 48 6.98 -8.46 -0.77
N GLU A 49 7.03 -7.14 -0.58
CA GLU A 49 7.67 -6.55 0.60
C GLU A 49 6.95 -6.92 1.89
N ILE A 50 5.61 -6.81 1.92
CA ILE A 50 4.80 -7.25 3.06
C ILE A 50 5.08 -8.72 3.37
N GLY A 51 5.14 -9.58 2.36
CA GLY A 51 5.48 -11.00 2.54
C GLY A 51 6.86 -11.22 3.16
N ARG A 52 7.87 -10.43 2.76
CA ARG A 52 9.22 -10.47 3.35
C ARG A 52 9.21 -10.02 4.80
N THR A 53 8.58 -8.88 5.09
CA THR A 53 8.48 -8.34 6.45
C THR A 53 7.78 -9.31 7.39
N LEU A 54 6.66 -9.91 6.96
CA LEU A 54 5.95 -10.92 7.75
C LEU A 54 6.82 -12.16 8.03
N LYS A 55 7.57 -12.62 7.04
CA LYS A 55 8.51 -13.74 7.21
C LYS A 55 9.60 -13.40 8.24
N GLU A 56 10.20 -12.22 8.15
CA GLU A 56 11.22 -11.76 9.10
C GLU A 56 10.67 -11.61 10.52
N LEU A 57 9.46 -11.08 10.67
CA LEU A 57 8.78 -10.96 11.97
C LEU A 57 8.51 -12.33 12.60
N ASN A 58 8.04 -13.30 11.81
CA ASN A 58 7.80 -14.65 12.30
C ASN A 58 9.10 -15.34 12.72
N GLN A 59 10.16 -15.23 11.92
CA GLN A 59 11.49 -15.76 12.28
C GLN A 59 12.07 -15.14 13.56
N LYS A 60 11.75 -13.88 13.87
CA LYS A 60 12.13 -13.24 15.13
C LYS A 60 11.29 -13.73 16.31
N LYS A 61 10.02 -14.09 16.10
CA LYS A 61 9.16 -14.68 17.14
C LYS A 61 9.61 -16.10 17.50
N ASP A 62 9.99 -16.90 16.51
CA ASP A 62 10.44 -18.29 16.70
C ASP A 62 11.83 -18.40 17.37
N LYS A 63 12.53 -17.28 17.55
CA LYS A 63 13.86 -17.19 18.20
C LYS A 63 13.81 -16.66 19.64
N LYS A 64 12.62 -16.48 20.22
CA LYS A 64 12.42 -16.20 21.64
C LYS A 64 12.06 -17.47 22.39
#